data_AF-A0A0D2LFG9-F1
#
_entry.id   AF-A0A0D2LFG9-F1
#
_cell.length_a   1.000
_cell.length_b   1.000
_cell.length_c   1.000
_cell.angle_alpha   90.00
_cell.angle_beta   90.00
_cell.angle_gamma   90.00
#
_symmetry.space_group_name_H-M   'P 1'
#
loop_
_entity.id
_entity.type
_entity.pdbx_description
1 polymer ?
#
loop_
_entity_poly.entity_id
_entity_poly.type
_entity_poly.pdbx_seq_one_letter_code
_entity_poly.pdbx_strand_id
1 'polypeptide(L)'
;MASLTSLLLMSDKRAFELVESYPQVLSVAPHDLAERLVALKQLLPWHDVAAMIELHPRLLGCEAGFVQTEMKRRLDLLVAGMPGANLSAMVQEYPWVLLIDVEKVLPQLQELWPGLDAEAFAASEPGELALALRALSWSKDEPPPIRPLGALRPRRVRCAAQADDPVRPSNSDNQQAAAPWTIGSYYTKKLERRTDPLGNIVQDTHTIAEPVNWTSDAQLALAIKVVAADLGASEEAVRERVELLSAVLPDGGLGLPGVKPGELVRLAMDVDGVVASLLALKDAFPRANASAMAAKHPALLRASAAELRARAEQFKRVLLEQGGDDPDALAQEAPLLLEPGALEGVLDELRRLFGSKTPPGRLLQNAPSLALSCQSLQGQSRGERDDDYLQDIFSGGAGPMGAAGRVSSSSGSSSGSNSSSSSGSSSSSSSSSSSSSSSSSSSSYSAGAGERDTG
;
A
#
# COMPACT_ATOMS: atom_id res chain seq x y z
N MET A 1 -11.45 30.31 8.62
CA MET A 1 -10.80 28.98 8.57
C MET A 1 -11.58 27.94 9.35
N ALA A 2 -11.72 28.02 10.68
CA ALA A 2 -12.45 27.00 11.47
C ALA A 2 -13.87 26.67 10.95
N SER A 3 -14.63 27.69 10.54
CA SER A 3 -15.96 27.48 9.95
C SER A 3 -15.93 26.71 8.63
N LEU A 4 -14.86 26.85 7.85
CA LEU A 4 -14.70 26.24 6.53
C LEU A 4 -14.26 24.78 6.66
N THR A 5 -13.33 24.50 7.59
CA THR A 5 -12.93 23.15 8.02
C THR A 5 -14.14 22.34 8.48
N SER A 6 -14.98 22.92 9.35
CA SER A 6 -16.18 22.26 9.86
C SER A 6 -17.25 22.05 8.80
N LEU A 7 -17.39 22.98 7.85
CA LEU A 7 -18.44 22.91 6.82
C LEU A 7 -18.11 21.86 5.74
N LEU A 8 -16.83 21.75 5.36
CA LEU A 8 -16.38 20.82 4.32
C LEU A 8 -15.90 19.47 4.87
N LEU A 9 -15.91 19.27 6.19
CA LEU A 9 -15.42 18.05 6.86
C LEU A 9 -14.00 17.66 6.44
N MET A 10 -13.14 18.65 6.16
CA MET A 10 -11.76 18.44 5.73
C MET A 10 -10.76 18.81 6.82
N SER A 11 -9.52 18.33 6.73
CA SER A 11 -8.45 18.74 7.64
C SER A 11 -8.03 20.20 7.44
N ASP A 12 -7.50 20.84 8.48
CA ASP A 12 -7.02 22.24 8.39
C ASP A 12 -5.95 22.44 7.31
N LYS A 13 -5.09 21.43 7.11
CA LYS A 13 -4.08 21.45 6.05
C LYS A 13 -4.72 21.57 4.67
N ARG A 14 -5.75 20.76 4.39
CA ARG A 14 -6.46 20.80 3.10
C ARG A 14 -7.29 22.06 2.93
N ALA A 15 -7.90 22.56 4.01
CA ALA A 15 -8.59 23.85 3.98
C ALA A 15 -7.63 24.99 3.61
N PHE A 16 -6.37 24.94 4.09
CA PHE A 16 -5.34 25.89 3.72
C PHE A 16 -4.94 25.79 2.24
N GLU A 17 -4.67 24.58 1.74
CA GLU A 17 -4.37 24.33 0.31
C GLU A 17 -5.52 24.78 -0.61
N LEU A 18 -6.77 24.61 -0.17
CA LEU A 18 -7.96 25.07 -0.87
C LEU A 18 -8.02 26.61 -0.93
N VAL A 19 -7.74 27.29 0.18
CA VAL A 19 -7.72 28.76 0.22
C VAL A 19 -6.57 29.34 -0.59
N GLU A 20 -5.41 28.67 -0.60
CA GLU A 20 -4.26 29.07 -1.41
C GLU A 20 -4.55 28.95 -2.91
N SER A 21 -5.18 27.84 -3.32
CA SER A 21 -5.56 27.60 -4.72
C SER A 21 -6.77 28.41 -5.18
N TYR A 22 -7.69 28.77 -4.27
CA TYR A 22 -8.89 29.53 -4.58
C TYR A 22 -9.26 30.55 -3.48
N PRO A 23 -8.55 31.69 -3.41
CA PRO A 23 -8.75 32.69 -2.34
C PRO A 23 -10.15 33.30 -2.32
N GLN A 24 -10.85 33.28 -3.46
CA GLN A 24 -12.22 33.81 -3.59
C GLN A 24 -13.22 33.09 -2.67
N VAL A 25 -12.91 31.87 -2.21
CA VAL A 25 -13.75 31.15 -1.24
C VAL A 25 -13.94 31.93 0.07
N LEU A 26 -12.96 32.75 0.46
CA LEU A 26 -13.02 33.57 1.67
C LEU A 26 -13.99 34.74 1.54
N SER A 27 -14.33 35.14 0.31
CA SER A 27 -15.28 36.22 0.04
C SER A 27 -16.73 35.75 0.05
N VAL A 28 -16.97 34.43 0.00
CA VAL A 28 -18.32 33.85 -0.01
C VAL A 28 -18.80 33.69 1.43
N ALA A 29 -20.04 34.10 1.71
CA ALA A 29 -20.60 33.93 3.04
C ALA A 29 -20.76 32.44 3.38
N PRO A 30 -20.54 32.01 4.64
CA PRO A 30 -20.62 30.59 5.02
C PRO A 30 -21.97 29.93 4.72
N HIS A 31 -23.08 30.69 4.79
CA HIS A 31 -24.41 30.18 4.48
C HIS A 31 -24.58 29.90 2.98
N ASP A 32 -24.08 30.79 2.10
CA ASP A 32 -24.08 30.56 0.65
C ASP A 32 -23.25 29.33 0.27
N LEU A 33 -22.11 29.12 0.95
CA LEU A 33 -21.31 27.90 0.77
C LEU A 33 -22.10 26.65 1.17
N ALA A 34 -22.79 26.69 2.30
CA ALA A 34 -23.63 25.57 2.76
C ALA A 34 -24.76 25.27 1.76
N GLU A 35 -25.43 26.30 1.24
CA GLU A 35 -26.48 26.14 0.22
C GLU A 35 -25.94 25.53 -1.08
N ARG A 36 -24.76 25.97 -1.54
CA ARG A 36 -24.09 25.41 -2.72
C ARG A 36 -23.72 23.93 -2.52
N LEU A 37 -23.22 23.57 -1.34
CA LEU A 37 -22.89 22.18 -0.99
C LEU A 37 -24.12 21.29 -0.96
N VAL A 38 -25.23 21.78 -0.38
CA VAL A 38 -26.50 21.05 -0.36
C VAL A 38 -27.06 20.90 -1.77
N ALA A 39 -26.99 21.96 -2.60
CA ALA A 39 -27.39 21.90 -4.00
C ALA A 39 -26.57 20.87 -4.81
N LEU A 40 -25.24 20.85 -4.64
CA LEU A 40 -24.37 19.84 -5.25
C LEU A 40 -24.73 18.42 -4.77
N LYS A 41 -25.02 18.26 -3.47
CA LYS A 41 -25.38 16.95 -2.91
C LYS A 41 -26.75 16.46 -3.40
N GLN A 42 -27.70 17.37 -3.61
CA GLN A 42 -29.00 17.04 -4.20
C GLN A 42 -28.87 16.64 -5.67
N LEU A 43 -27.97 17.29 -6.41
CA LEU A 43 -27.69 16.95 -7.80
C LEU A 43 -26.95 15.62 -7.93
N LEU A 44 -26.04 15.32 -6.99
CA LEU A 44 -25.12 14.19 -7.02
C LEU A 44 -25.18 13.40 -5.69
N PRO A 45 -26.28 12.65 -5.44
CA PRO A 45 -26.51 12.02 -4.13
C PRO A 45 -25.45 10.97 -3.77
N TRP A 46 -24.86 10.31 -4.77
CA TRP A 46 -23.90 9.23 -4.60
C TRP A 46 -22.44 9.71 -4.54
N HIS A 47 -22.21 11.01 -4.75
CA HIS A 47 -20.87 11.57 -4.86
C HIS A 47 -20.37 12.13 -3.54
N ASP A 48 -19.06 12.05 -3.36
CA ASP A 48 -18.35 12.74 -2.28
C ASP A 48 -18.05 14.17 -2.73
N VAL A 49 -18.96 15.08 -2.39
CA VAL A 49 -18.88 16.51 -2.73
C VAL A 49 -17.66 17.18 -2.10
N ALA A 50 -17.20 16.72 -0.92
CA ALA A 50 -16.01 17.28 -0.28
C ALA A 50 -14.76 16.96 -1.11
N ALA A 51 -14.59 15.69 -1.50
CA ALA A 51 -13.51 15.28 -2.38
C ALA A 51 -13.57 15.98 -3.76
N MET A 52 -14.77 16.17 -4.33
CA MET A 52 -14.92 16.91 -5.59
C MET A 52 -14.47 18.37 -5.47
N ILE A 53 -14.75 19.03 -4.35
CA ILE A 53 -14.35 20.41 -4.10
C ILE A 53 -12.84 20.53 -3.88
N GLU A 54 -12.23 19.56 -3.21
CA GLU A 54 -10.77 19.50 -3.10
C GLU A 54 -10.11 19.40 -4.48
N LEU A 55 -10.67 18.58 -5.38
CA LEU A 55 -10.18 18.44 -6.75
C LEU A 55 -10.46 19.68 -7.61
N HIS A 56 -11.60 20.34 -7.39
CA HIS A 56 -11.95 21.52 -8.17
C HIS A 56 -12.70 22.61 -7.36
N PRO A 57 -11.96 23.47 -6.64
CA PRO A 57 -12.55 24.49 -5.78
C PRO A 57 -13.42 25.52 -6.50
N ARG A 58 -13.27 25.65 -7.84
CA ARG A 58 -14.08 26.55 -8.67
C ARG A 58 -15.58 26.24 -8.63
N LEU A 59 -15.96 25.01 -8.27
CA LEU A 59 -17.37 24.65 -8.05
C LEU A 59 -18.01 25.49 -6.94
N LEU A 60 -17.22 25.92 -5.94
CA LEU A 60 -17.69 26.82 -4.89
C LEU A 60 -17.91 28.25 -5.37
N GLY A 61 -17.37 28.65 -6.53
CA GLY A 61 -17.54 29.99 -7.10
C GLY A 61 -18.93 30.22 -7.69
N CYS A 62 -19.63 29.16 -8.07
CA CYS A 62 -20.95 29.24 -8.70
C CYS A 62 -22.05 29.61 -7.71
N GLU A 63 -23.01 30.44 -8.13
CA GLU A 63 -24.21 30.72 -7.34
C GLU A 63 -25.06 29.45 -7.14
N ALA A 64 -25.74 29.32 -6.00
CA ALA A 64 -26.54 28.11 -5.70
C ALA A 64 -27.62 27.84 -6.76
N GLY A 65 -28.29 28.88 -7.26
CA GLY A 65 -29.27 28.77 -8.34
C GLY A 65 -28.65 28.32 -9.67
N PHE A 66 -27.41 28.75 -9.95
CA PHE A 66 -26.65 28.30 -11.11
C PHE A 66 -26.27 26.82 -10.99
N VAL A 67 -25.83 26.37 -9.81
CA VAL A 67 -25.52 24.95 -9.55
C VAL A 67 -26.73 24.07 -9.85
N GLN A 68 -27.91 24.39 -9.31
CA GLN A 68 -29.08 23.54 -9.51
C GLN A 68 -29.62 23.55 -10.93
N THR A 69 -29.57 24.71 -11.61
CA THR A 69 -30.20 24.84 -12.93
C THR A 69 -29.23 24.47 -14.04
N GLU A 70 -28.05 25.10 -14.06
CA GLU A 70 -27.10 24.98 -15.16
C GLU A 70 -26.28 23.69 -15.07
N MET A 71 -25.81 23.29 -13.88
CA MET A 71 -25.08 22.01 -13.78
C MET A 71 -26.00 20.82 -14.03
N LYS A 72 -27.27 20.90 -13.61
CA LYS A 72 -28.27 19.87 -13.95
C LYS A 72 -28.49 19.82 -15.45
N ARG A 73 -28.73 20.96 -16.10
CA ARG A 73 -28.88 21.05 -17.56
C ARG A 73 -27.69 20.44 -18.29
N ARG A 74 -26.46 20.74 -17.85
CA ARG A 74 -25.23 20.17 -18.42
C ARG A 74 -25.10 18.68 -18.18
N LEU A 75 -25.45 18.20 -16.99
CA LEU A 75 -25.45 16.77 -16.69
C LEU A 75 -26.47 16.03 -17.56
N ASP A 76 -27.67 16.59 -17.72
CA ASP A 76 -28.72 16.04 -18.61
C ASP A 76 -28.24 15.99 -20.07
N LEU A 77 -27.53 17.02 -20.54
CA LEU A 77 -26.92 17.04 -21.86
C LEU A 77 -25.79 16.01 -22.01
N LEU A 78 -24.96 15.80 -20.98
CA LEU A 78 -23.93 14.76 -20.99
C LEU A 78 -24.54 13.37 -21.02
N VAL A 79 -25.62 13.13 -20.25
CA VAL A 79 -26.37 11.87 -20.24
C VAL A 79 -26.99 11.61 -21.61
N ALA A 80 -27.58 12.62 -22.24
CA ALA A 80 -28.17 12.50 -23.57
C ALA A 80 -27.11 12.33 -24.67
N GLY A 81 -25.96 12.99 -24.55
CA GLY A 81 -24.90 13.01 -25.55
C GLY A 81 -23.95 11.81 -25.51
N MET A 82 -23.83 11.15 -24.35
CA MET A 82 -22.95 10.00 -24.14
C MET A 82 -23.70 8.87 -23.43
N PRO A 83 -24.70 8.27 -24.09
CA PRO A 83 -25.47 7.18 -23.50
C PRO A 83 -24.54 6.02 -23.13
N GLY A 84 -24.73 5.43 -21.95
CA GLY A 84 -23.93 4.29 -21.49
C GLY A 84 -22.59 4.65 -20.81
N ALA A 85 -22.08 5.88 -20.97
CA ALA A 85 -20.87 6.31 -20.27
C ALA A 85 -21.06 6.30 -18.75
N ASN A 86 -20.01 5.92 -18.00
CA ASN A 86 -20.01 6.02 -16.54
C ASN A 86 -19.75 7.46 -16.08
N LEU A 87 -20.74 8.33 -16.29
CA LEU A 87 -20.69 9.75 -15.96
C LEU A 87 -20.53 9.98 -14.45
N SER A 88 -21.02 9.05 -13.63
CA SER A 88 -20.86 9.13 -12.18
C SER A 88 -19.39 9.10 -11.78
N ALA A 89 -18.64 8.10 -12.25
CA ALA A 89 -17.19 8.00 -12.01
C ALA A 89 -16.45 9.19 -12.65
N MET A 90 -16.84 9.58 -13.86
CA MET A 90 -16.23 10.72 -14.56
C MET A 90 -16.36 12.02 -13.77
N VAL A 91 -17.55 12.33 -13.23
CA VAL A 91 -17.79 13.55 -12.44
C VAL A 91 -17.08 13.48 -11.07
N GLN A 92 -17.01 12.30 -10.45
CA GLN A 92 -16.30 12.12 -9.18
C GLN A 92 -14.80 12.37 -9.31
N GLU A 93 -14.17 11.84 -10.35
CA GLU A 93 -12.72 11.97 -10.59
C GLU A 93 -12.34 13.29 -11.28
N TYR A 94 -13.25 13.83 -12.09
CA TYR A 94 -13.03 15.04 -12.89
C TYR A 94 -14.19 16.04 -12.76
N PRO A 95 -14.34 16.68 -11.58
CA PRO A 95 -15.49 17.56 -11.30
C PRO A 95 -15.58 18.78 -12.22
N TRP A 96 -14.45 19.17 -12.82
CA TRP A 96 -14.36 20.26 -13.79
C TRP A 96 -15.19 20.00 -15.07
N VAL A 97 -15.59 18.74 -15.35
CA VAL A 97 -16.47 18.41 -16.49
C VAL A 97 -17.83 19.11 -16.40
N LEU A 98 -18.33 19.37 -15.18
CA LEU A 98 -19.57 20.12 -14.96
C LEU A 98 -19.45 21.60 -15.39
N LEU A 99 -18.23 22.11 -15.52
CA LEU A 99 -17.97 23.50 -15.88
C LEU A 99 -17.77 23.72 -17.39
N ILE A 100 -17.69 22.66 -18.18
CA ILE A 100 -17.53 22.73 -19.64
C ILE A 100 -18.81 23.22 -20.31
N ASP A 101 -18.66 23.93 -21.43
CA ASP A 101 -19.74 24.21 -22.38
C ASP A 101 -20.07 22.96 -23.20
N VAL A 102 -20.89 22.08 -22.61
CA VAL A 102 -21.27 20.76 -23.13
C VAL A 102 -21.92 20.86 -24.52
N GLU A 103 -22.66 21.94 -24.79
CA GLU A 103 -23.37 22.17 -26.05
C GLU A 103 -22.42 22.37 -27.23
N LYS A 104 -21.24 22.95 -26.99
CA LYS A 104 -20.20 23.10 -28.01
C LYS A 104 -19.33 21.87 -28.15
N VAL A 105 -19.01 21.22 -27.04
CA VAL A 105 -18.05 20.11 -27.02
C VAL A 105 -18.63 18.81 -27.54
N LEU A 106 -19.90 18.49 -27.25
CA LEU A 106 -20.49 17.23 -27.70
C LEU A 106 -20.56 17.09 -29.23
N PRO A 107 -20.99 18.11 -30.01
CA PRO A 107 -20.96 18.01 -31.47
C PRO A 107 -19.56 17.82 -32.04
N GLN A 108 -18.54 18.46 -31.45
CA GLN A 108 -17.15 18.30 -31.88
C GLN A 108 -16.62 16.90 -31.56
N LEU A 109 -17.00 16.33 -30.42
CA LEU A 109 -16.66 14.95 -30.05
C LEU A 109 -17.27 13.97 -31.07
N GLN A 110 -18.53 14.18 -31.46
CA GLN A 110 -19.21 13.37 -32.46
C GLN A 110 -18.62 13.54 -33.87
N GLU A 111 -18.14 14.74 -34.22
CA GLU A 111 -17.48 15.02 -35.49
C GLU A 111 -16.12 14.31 -35.61
N LEU A 112 -15.33 14.31 -34.53
CA LEU A 112 -14.01 13.69 -34.50
C LEU A 112 -14.05 12.16 -34.47
N TRP A 113 -15.09 11.59 -33.88
CA TRP A 113 -15.28 10.15 -33.81
C TRP A 113 -16.67 9.77 -34.32
N PRO A 114 -16.87 9.80 -35.65
CA PRO A 114 -18.14 9.39 -36.24
C PRO A 114 -18.38 7.91 -35.96
N GLY A 115 -19.52 7.60 -35.35
CA GLY A 115 -19.92 6.22 -35.02
C GLY A 115 -19.71 5.79 -33.56
N LEU A 116 -19.44 6.71 -32.62
CA LEU A 116 -19.61 6.40 -31.19
C LEU A 116 -21.07 6.09 -30.89
N ASP A 117 -21.33 4.83 -30.59
CA ASP A 117 -22.60 4.36 -30.05
C ASP A 117 -22.54 4.25 -28.52
N ALA A 118 -23.66 3.85 -27.92
CA ALA A 118 -23.75 3.72 -26.46
C ALA A 118 -22.79 2.66 -25.90
N GLU A 119 -22.43 1.65 -26.70
CA GLU A 119 -21.54 0.57 -26.30
C GLU A 119 -20.09 1.04 -26.25
N ALA A 120 -19.66 1.81 -27.25
CA ALA A 120 -18.34 2.46 -27.25
C ALA A 120 -18.17 3.41 -26.05
N PHE A 121 -19.20 4.17 -25.70
CA PHE A 121 -19.18 5.03 -24.51
C PHE A 121 -19.14 4.22 -23.20
N ALA A 122 -19.87 3.10 -23.12
CA ALA A 122 -19.86 2.22 -21.96
C ALA A 122 -18.51 1.50 -21.77
N ALA A 123 -17.82 1.18 -22.86
CA ALA A 123 -16.50 0.56 -22.85
C ALA A 123 -15.36 1.55 -22.59
N SER A 124 -15.62 2.85 -22.70
CA SER A 124 -14.60 3.91 -22.55
C SER A 124 -14.29 4.20 -21.08
N GLU A 125 -12.99 4.38 -20.79
CA GLU A 125 -12.53 4.76 -19.45
C GLU A 125 -12.96 6.21 -19.13
N PRO A 126 -13.58 6.48 -17.96
CA PRO A 126 -14.09 7.81 -17.59
C PRO A 126 -13.05 8.93 -17.70
N GLY A 127 -11.80 8.64 -17.33
CA GLY A 127 -10.71 9.61 -17.40
C GLY A 127 -10.27 9.96 -18.82
N GLU A 128 -10.38 9.04 -19.77
CA GLU A 128 -10.05 9.31 -21.17
C GLU A 128 -11.12 10.17 -21.82
N LEU A 129 -12.41 9.87 -21.54
CA LEU A 129 -13.53 10.72 -21.96
C LEU A 129 -13.42 12.12 -21.36
N ALA A 130 -13.14 12.25 -20.06
CA ALA A 130 -12.92 13.55 -19.43
C ALA A 130 -11.78 14.31 -20.12
N LEU A 131 -10.63 13.67 -20.39
CA LEU A 131 -9.52 14.33 -21.07
C LEU A 131 -9.86 14.74 -22.52
N ALA A 132 -10.65 13.93 -23.23
CA ALA A 132 -11.14 14.28 -24.56
C ALA A 132 -12.06 15.52 -24.51
N LEU A 133 -13.03 15.54 -23.59
CA LEU A 133 -13.88 16.71 -23.36
C LEU A 133 -13.05 17.95 -23.01
N ARG A 134 -11.96 17.78 -22.24
CA ARG A 134 -11.03 18.86 -21.89
C ARG A 134 -10.35 19.42 -23.13
N ALA A 135 -9.80 18.54 -23.96
CA ALA A 135 -9.06 18.91 -25.15
C ALA A 135 -9.94 19.70 -26.14
N LEU A 136 -11.22 19.33 -26.24
CA LEU A 136 -12.20 20.01 -27.08
C LEU A 136 -12.74 21.30 -26.46
N SER A 137 -12.78 21.39 -25.13
CA SER A 137 -13.19 22.61 -24.44
C SER A 137 -12.20 23.77 -24.60
N TRP A 138 -10.95 23.48 -24.96
CA TRP A 138 -9.94 24.51 -25.23
C TRP A 138 -10.21 25.18 -26.57
N SER A 139 -10.80 26.38 -26.52
CA SER A 139 -10.79 27.27 -27.68
C SER A 139 -9.35 27.68 -28.00
N LYS A 140 -9.05 27.93 -29.28
CA LYS A 140 -7.72 28.37 -29.74
C LYS A 140 -7.25 29.70 -29.12
N ASP A 141 -8.11 30.41 -28.41
CA ASP A 141 -7.86 31.78 -27.94
C ASP A 141 -7.48 31.87 -26.45
N GLU A 142 -7.54 30.77 -25.68
CA GLU A 142 -7.18 30.78 -24.26
C GLU A 142 -5.81 30.10 -24.05
N PRO A 143 -4.79 30.80 -23.52
CA PRO A 143 -3.48 30.20 -23.27
C PRO A 143 -3.61 29.06 -22.24
N PRO A 144 -2.94 27.92 -22.45
CA PRO A 144 -3.10 26.76 -21.58
C PRO A 144 -2.72 27.14 -20.13
N PRO A 145 -3.51 26.75 -19.13
CA PRO A 145 -3.17 27.04 -17.75
C PRO A 145 -1.83 26.36 -17.42
N ILE A 146 -0.88 27.18 -16.96
CA ILE A 146 0.44 26.74 -16.50
C ILE A 146 0.19 25.75 -15.36
N ARG A 147 0.50 24.46 -15.60
CA ARG A 147 0.41 23.44 -14.56
C ARG A 147 1.47 23.72 -13.50
N PRO A 148 1.16 23.72 -12.19
CA PRO A 148 2.16 23.33 -11.21
C PRO A 148 2.51 21.86 -11.47
N LEU A 149 3.78 21.58 -11.71
CA LEU A 149 4.30 20.29 -12.18
C LEU A 149 4.37 19.21 -11.07
N GLY A 150 3.50 19.26 -10.07
CA GLY A 150 3.44 18.28 -8.97
C GLY A 150 2.02 18.14 -8.40
N ALA A 151 1.57 16.89 -8.24
CA ALA A 151 0.21 16.46 -7.85
C ALA A 151 -0.83 16.64 -8.98
N LEU A 152 -1.53 15.62 -9.48
CA LEU A 152 -2.03 14.38 -8.90
C LEU A 152 -1.88 13.27 -9.96
N ARG A 153 -1.38 12.09 -9.57
CA ARG A 153 -1.54 10.90 -10.42
C ARG A 153 -2.99 10.45 -10.26
N PRO A 154 -3.81 10.37 -11.33
CA PRO A 154 -5.12 9.76 -11.22
C PRO A 154 -4.94 8.30 -10.77
N ARG A 155 -5.62 7.93 -9.69
CA ARG A 155 -5.67 6.58 -9.15
C ARG A 155 -6.53 5.77 -10.12
N ARG A 156 -5.88 5.07 -11.06
CA ARG A 156 -6.56 4.25 -12.08
C ARG A 156 -7.46 3.22 -11.40
N VAL A 157 -8.77 3.43 -11.46
CA VAL A 157 -9.78 2.39 -11.32
C VAL A 157 -10.13 1.97 -12.75
N ARG A 158 -9.59 0.86 -13.24
CA ARG A 158 -9.98 0.31 -14.55
C ARG A 158 -11.25 -0.51 -14.39
N CYS A 159 -12.32 -0.10 -15.05
CA CYS A 159 -13.49 -0.94 -15.30
C CYS A 159 -13.28 -1.62 -16.65
N ALA A 160 -13.01 -2.93 -16.66
CA ALA A 160 -12.97 -3.68 -17.91
C ALA A 160 -14.41 -4.05 -18.32
N ALA A 161 -14.86 -3.45 -19.41
CA ALA A 161 -16.02 -3.87 -20.18
C ALA A 161 -15.73 -5.22 -20.86
N GLN A 162 -16.76 -6.05 -20.87
CA GLN A 162 -16.85 -7.38 -21.46
C GLN A 162 -16.98 -7.22 -22.98
N ALA A 163 -16.01 -7.74 -23.74
CA ALA A 163 -16.06 -7.72 -25.20
C ALA A 163 -16.94 -8.86 -25.72
N ASP A 164 -17.99 -8.51 -26.46
CA ASP A 164 -18.80 -9.44 -27.25
C ASP A 164 -18.03 -9.94 -28.48
N ASP A 165 -18.07 -11.26 -28.69
CA ASP A 165 -17.55 -11.96 -29.86
C ASP A 165 -18.37 -11.61 -31.11
N PRO A 166 -17.75 -11.29 -32.25
CA PRO A 166 -18.49 -11.09 -33.49
C PRO A 166 -19.09 -12.40 -34.01
N VAL A 167 -20.40 -12.37 -34.23
CA VAL A 167 -21.21 -13.43 -34.86
C VAL A 167 -20.58 -13.87 -36.17
N ARG A 168 -20.05 -15.10 -36.18
CA ARG A 168 -19.54 -15.79 -37.36
C ARG A 168 -20.70 -16.52 -38.06
N PRO A 169 -20.94 -16.33 -39.37
CA PRO A 169 -22.00 -17.04 -40.06
C PRO A 169 -21.71 -18.54 -40.11
N SER A 170 -22.71 -19.31 -39.68
CA SER A 170 -22.77 -20.76 -39.68
C SER A 170 -22.67 -21.32 -41.10
N ASN A 171 -21.52 -21.88 -41.44
CA ASN A 171 -21.37 -22.77 -42.58
C ASN A 171 -21.48 -24.23 -42.10
N SER A 172 -22.43 -24.92 -42.70
CA SER A 172 -22.79 -26.32 -42.49
C SER A 172 -21.66 -27.27 -42.89
N ASP A 173 -21.64 -28.42 -42.22
CA ASP A 173 -21.06 -29.70 -42.66
C ASP A 173 -19.55 -29.76 -42.88
N ASN A 174 -18.81 -29.87 -41.77
CA ASN A 174 -17.53 -30.56 -41.80
C ASN A 174 -17.42 -31.49 -40.58
N GLN A 175 -17.79 -32.76 -40.77
CA GLN A 175 -17.51 -33.85 -39.83
C GLN A 175 -16.01 -34.13 -39.80
N GLN A 176 -15.22 -33.25 -39.19
CA GLN A 176 -13.85 -33.55 -38.82
C GLN A 176 -13.89 -34.36 -37.53
N ALA A 177 -13.54 -35.64 -37.65
CA ALA A 177 -13.30 -36.54 -36.54
C ALA A 177 -12.39 -35.86 -35.52
N ALA A 178 -12.94 -35.56 -34.33
CA ALA A 178 -12.22 -34.91 -33.26
C ALA A 178 -10.97 -35.72 -32.90
N ALA A 179 -9.80 -35.06 -32.92
CA ALA A 179 -8.57 -35.67 -32.43
C ALA A 179 -8.76 -36.14 -30.98
N PRO A 180 -8.26 -37.34 -30.59
CA PRO A 180 -8.61 -38.01 -29.33
C PRO A 180 -8.10 -37.32 -28.05
N TRP A 181 -7.57 -36.11 -28.15
CA TRP A 181 -7.08 -35.30 -27.04
C TRP A 181 -7.66 -33.89 -27.13
N THR A 182 -8.97 -33.76 -27.00
CA THR A 182 -9.61 -32.48 -26.68
C THR A 182 -9.23 -32.12 -25.24
N ILE A 183 -8.23 -31.25 -25.10
CA ILE A 183 -7.91 -30.61 -23.83
C ILE A 183 -9.16 -29.80 -23.45
N GLY A 184 -9.84 -30.21 -22.37
CA GLY A 184 -11.01 -29.51 -21.87
C GLY A 184 -10.73 -28.04 -21.60
N SER A 185 -11.77 -27.21 -21.60
CA SER A 185 -11.67 -25.76 -21.35
C SER A 185 -10.82 -25.49 -20.10
N TYR A 186 -9.61 -24.97 -20.31
CA TYR A 186 -8.68 -24.65 -19.23
C TYR A 186 -9.13 -23.36 -18.56
N TYR A 187 -9.87 -23.47 -17.45
CA TYR A 187 -10.23 -22.33 -16.61
C TYR A 187 -8.98 -21.84 -15.87
N THR A 188 -8.41 -20.76 -16.36
CA THR A 188 -7.33 -20.07 -15.66
C THR A 188 -7.93 -19.26 -14.51
N LYS A 189 -7.31 -19.29 -13.32
CA LYS A 189 -7.71 -18.45 -12.16
C LYS A 189 -7.51 -16.94 -12.40
N LYS A 190 -6.96 -16.55 -13.55
CA LYS A 190 -6.69 -15.16 -13.91
C LYS A 190 -7.88 -14.57 -14.65
N LEU A 191 -8.40 -13.46 -14.12
CA LEU A 191 -9.46 -12.63 -14.70
C LEU A 191 -9.03 -12.08 -16.05
N GLU A 192 -7.80 -11.60 -16.15
CA GLU A 192 -7.17 -11.12 -17.38
C GLU A 192 -5.75 -11.69 -17.53
N ARG A 193 -5.33 -12.01 -18.75
CA ARG A 193 -3.92 -12.34 -19.04
C ARG A 193 -3.15 -11.06 -19.34
N ARG A 194 -2.78 -10.32 -18.28
CA ARG A 194 -1.86 -9.18 -18.44
C ARG A 194 -0.42 -9.65 -18.40
N THR A 195 0.32 -9.34 -19.47
CA THR A 195 1.77 -9.49 -19.52
C THR A 195 2.44 -8.11 -19.49
N ASP A 196 3.55 -8.00 -18.78
CA ASP A 196 4.42 -6.82 -18.86
C ASP A 196 5.15 -6.76 -20.23
N PRO A 197 5.88 -5.69 -20.56
CA PRO A 197 6.64 -5.60 -21.81
C PRO A 197 7.72 -6.69 -21.98
N LEU A 198 8.08 -7.39 -20.91
CA LEU A 198 9.02 -8.51 -20.91
C LEU A 198 8.32 -9.87 -21.05
N GLY A 199 6.99 -9.89 -21.20
CA GLY A 199 6.18 -11.10 -21.31
C GLY A 199 5.89 -11.81 -19.98
N ASN A 200 6.29 -11.23 -18.84
CA ASN A 200 5.97 -11.80 -17.54
C ASN A 200 4.51 -11.57 -17.22
N ILE A 201 3.82 -12.61 -16.74
CA ILE A 201 2.44 -12.45 -16.32
C ILE A 201 2.42 -11.65 -15.03
N VAL A 202 1.78 -10.48 -15.07
CA VAL A 202 1.65 -9.62 -13.90
C VAL A 202 0.75 -10.33 -12.89
N GLN A 203 1.31 -10.70 -11.75
CA GLN A 203 0.57 -11.29 -10.64
C GLN A 203 0.13 -10.17 -9.69
N ASP A 204 -0.85 -9.38 -10.13
CA ASP A 204 -1.50 -8.39 -9.26
C ASP A 204 -2.73 -9.02 -8.60
N THR A 205 -3.08 -8.59 -7.39
CA THR A 205 -4.33 -8.96 -6.68
C THR A 205 -5.57 -8.68 -7.53
N HIS A 206 -5.49 -7.71 -8.45
CA HIS A 206 -6.55 -7.40 -9.41
C HIS A 206 -6.63 -8.36 -10.61
N THR A 207 -5.63 -9.22 -10.81
CA THR A 207 -5.53 -10.11 -11.97
C THR A 207 -6.05 -11.51 -11.66
N ILE A 208 -6.16 -11.86 -10.39
CA ILE A 208 -6.71 -13.14 -9.94
C ILE A 208 -8.16 -12.90 -9.53
N ALA A 209 -9.09 -13.66 -10.12
CA ALA A 209 -10.48 -13.63 -9.68
C ALA A 209 -10.54 -14.23 -8.28
N GLU A 210 -10.65 -13.39 -7.25
CA GLU A 210 -11.08 -13.89 -5.96
C GLU A 210 -12.49 -14.45 -6.12
N PRO A 211 -12.80 -15.61 -5.53
CA PRO A 211 -14.16 -16.13 -5.51
C PRO A 211 -15.11 -15.04 -5.00
N VAL A 212 -16.31 -14.94 -5.58
CA VAL A 212 -17.30 -13.87 -5.29
C VAL A 212 -17.60 -13.67 -3.79
N ASN A 213 -17.28 -14.65 -2.94
CA ASN A 213 -17.51 -14.63 -1.50
C ASN A 213 -16.21 -14.64 -0.65
N TRP A 214 -15.03 -14.42 -1.25
CA TRP A 214 -13.74 -14.48 -0.55
C TRP A 214 -13.27 -13.11 -0.05
N THR A 215 -14.20 -12.34 0.54
CA THR A 215 -13.93 -11.01 1.09
C THR A 215 -12.93 -11.07 2.25
N SER A 216 -12.32 -9.93 2.60
CA SER A 216 -11.46 -9.80 3.79
C SER A 216 -12.15 -10.32 5.06
N ASP A 217 -13.44 -10.06 5.18
CA ASP A 217 -14.24 -10.45 6.33
C ASP A 217 -14.46 -11.97 6.35
N ALA A 218 -14.66 -12.60 5.19
CA ALA A 218 -14.75 -14.05 5.07
C ALA A 218 -13.41 -14.73 5.39
N GLN A 219 -12.29 -14.14 4.96
CA GLN A 219 -10.95 -14.63 5.30
C GLN A 219 -10.67 -14.50 6.80
N LEU A 220 -11.05 -13.37 7.42
CA LEU A 220 -10.92 -13.14 8.85
C LEU A 220 -11.81 -14.09 9.65
N ALA A 221 -13.08 -14.28 9.25
CA ALA A 221 -13.99 -15.22 9.89
C ALA A 221 -13.46 -16.67 9.83
N LEU A 222 -12.90 -17.07 8.69
CA LEU A 222 -12.25 -18.37 8.56
C LEU A 222 -11.02 -18.48 9.46
N ALA A 223 -10.17 -17.44 9.51
CA ALA A 223 -9.00 -17.40 10.37
C ALA A 223 -9.38 -17.51 11.86
N ILE A 224 -10.42 -16.80 12.30
CA ILE A 224 -10.98 -16.90 13.65
C ILE A 224 -11.37 -18.33 13.97
N LYS A 225 -12.12 -18.98 13.07
CA LYS A 225 -12.57 -20.36 13.26
C LYS A 225 -11.40 -21.35 13.37
N VAL A 226 -10.38 -21.22 12.52
CA VAL A 226 -9.19 -22.08 12.55
C VAL A 226 -8.38 -21.87 13.84
N VAL A 227 -8.10 -20.62 14.21
CA VAL A 227 -7.30 -20.32 15.41
C VAL A 227 -8.06 -20.68 16.71
N ALA A 228 -9.38 -20.47 16.74
CA ALA A 228 -10.22 -20.91 17.85
C ALA A 228 -10.14 -22.43 18.06
N ALA A 229 -10.20 -23.20 16.97
CA ALA A 229 -10.04 -24.66 17.01
C ALA A 229 -8.63 -25.08 17.45
N ASP A 230 -7.58 -24.42 16.95
CA ASP A 230 -6.18 -24.71 17.31
C ASP A 230 -5.89 -24.48 18.80
N LEU A 231 -6.48 -23.43 19.39
CA LEU A 231 -6.25 -23.04 20.79
C LEU A 231 -7.28 -23.63 21.77
N GLY A 232 -8.32 -24.31 21.27
CA GLY A 232 -9.42 -24.81 22.10
C GLY A 232 -10.26 -23.70 22.74
N ALA A 233 -10.35 -22.54 22.11
CA ALA A 233 -11.15 -21.39 22.56
C ALA A 233 -12.49 -21.30 21.80
N SER A 234 -13.47 -20.55 22.32
CA SER A 234 -14.70 -20.28 21.58
C SER A 234 -14.47 -19.23 20.48
N GLU A 235 -15.15 -19.39 19.33
CA GLU A 235 -15.07 -18.42 18.22
C GLU A 235 -15.47 -17.00 18.67
N GLU A 236 -16.42 -16.89 19.60
CA GLU A 236 -16.87 -15.61 20.17
C GLU A 236 -15.78 -14.92 20.98
N ALA A 237 -15.06 -15.65 21.84
CA ALA A 237 -13.96 -15.09 22.63
C ALA A 237 -12.80 -14.61 21.74
N VAL A 238 -12.49 -15.36 20.67
CA VAL A 238 -11.47 -14.94 19.70
C VAL A 238 -11.92 -13.68 18.94
N ARG A 239 -13.20 -13.59 18.57
CA ARG A 239 -13.75 -12.39 17.91
C ARG A 239 -13.68 -11.15 18.80
N GLU A 240 -14.07 -11.27 20.07
CA GLU A 240 -13.97 -10.19 21.06
C GLU A 240 -12.51 -9.69 21.20
N ARG A 241 -11.55 -10.63 21.20
CA ARG A 241 -10.12 -10.29 21.23
C ARG A 241 -9.64 -9.57 19.97
N VAL A 242 -10.13 -9.94 18.79
CA VAL A 242 -9.83 -9.24 17.52
C VAL A 242 -10.41 -7.83 17.53
N GLU A 243 -11.63 -7.64 18.03
CA GLU A 243 -12.23 -6.32 18.20
C GLU A 243 -11.41 -5.46 19.17
N LEU A 244 -10.98 -6.02 20.29
CA LEU A 244 -10.11 -5.33 21.25
C LEU A 244 -8.77 -4.94 20.60
N LEU A 245 -8.15 -5.84 19.82
CA LEU A 245 -6.93 -5.53 19.07
C LEU A 245 -7.14 -4.34 18.11
N SER A 246 -8.27 -4.30 17.41
CA SER A 246 -8.60 -3.19 16.50
C SER A 246 -8.80 -1.86 17.22
N ALA A 247 -9.30 -1.89 18.46
CA ALA A 247 -9.40 -0.71 19.31
C ALA A 247 -8.03 -0.21 19.79
N VAL A 248 -7.08 -1.13 20.02
CA VAL A 248 -5.69 -0.81 20.40
C VAL A 248 -4.87 -0.27 19.21
N LEU A 249 -5.19 -0.68 17.98
CA LEU A 249 -4.49 -0.30 16.74
C LEU A 249 -5.41 0.46 15.77
N PRO A 250 -5.80 1.71 16.08
CA PRO A 250 -6.76 2.45 15.26
C PRO A 250 -6.24 2.74 13.84
N ASP A 251 -4.93 2.95 13.68
CA ASP A 251 -4.31 3.24 12.37
C ASP A 251 -4.21 2.01 11.45
N GLY A 252 -4.32 0.80 12.02
CA GLY A 252 -4.17 -0.45 11.27
C GLY A 252 -5.46 -1.02 10.71
N GLY A 253 -6.60 -0.67 11.31
CA GLY A 253 -7.89 -1.29 11.03
C GLY A 253 -7.86 -2.82 11.17
N LEU A 254 -8.89 -3.49 10.64
CA LEU A 254 -8.99 -4.95 10.62
C LEU A 254 -8.13 -5.61 9.51
N GLY A 255 -7.37 -4.81 8.75
CA GLY A 255 -6.65 -5.23 7.56
C GLY A 255 -5.26 -4.62 7.47
N LEU A 256 -4.39 -4.99 8.43
CA LEU A 256 -2.99 -4.58 8.40
C LEU A 256 -2.35 -4.95 7.05
N PRO A 257 -1.79 -3.98 6.31
CA PRO A 257 -1.27 -4.23 4.98
C PRO A 257 -0.15 -5.27 5.03
N GLY A 258 -0.30 -6.35 4.25
CA GLY A 258 0.68 -7.43 4.16
C GLY A 258 0.61 -8.50 5.26
N VAL A 259 -0.25 -8.35 6.27
CA VAL A 259 -0.44 -9.37 7.31
C VAL A 259 -1.49 -10.38 6.87
N LYS A 260 -1.18 -11.66 7.03
CA LYS A 260 -2.16 -12.71 6.78
C LYS A 260 -3.23 -12.68 7.89
N PRO A 261 -4.53 -12.85 7.59
CA PRO A 261 -5.58 -12.84 8.61
C PRO A 261 -5.32 -13.80 9.78
N GLY A 262 -4.75 -14.98 9.52
CA GLY A 262 -4.37 -15.93 10.58
C GLY A 262 -3.30 -15.41 11.54
N GLU A 263 -2.36 -14.58 11.06
CA GLU A 263 -1.36 -13.96 11.93
C GLU A 263 -1.97 -12.81 12.76
N LEU A 264 -2.91 -12.07 12.19
CA LEU A 264 -3.64 -11.02 12.91
C LEU A 264 -4.46 -11.61 14.06
N VAL A 265 -5.16 -12.73 13.82
CA VAL A 265 -5.91 -13.42 14.87
C VAL A 265 -4.98 -13.98 15.96
N ARG A 266 -3.79 -14.48 15.58
CA ARG A 266 -2.78 -14.93 16.56
C ARG A 266 -2.25 -13.77 17.41
N LEU A 267 -2.01 -12.60 16.82
CA LEU A 267 -1.65 -11.39 17.56
C LEU A 267 -2.78 -10.96 18.51
N ALA A 268 -4.04 -11.09 18.09
CA ALA A 268 -5.19 -10.76 18.93
C ALA A 268 -5.29 -11.66 20.17
N MET A 269 -4.69 -12.86 20.14
CA MET A 269 -4.66 -13.72 21.32
C MET A 269 -3.66 -13.26 22.40
N ASP A 270 -2.68 -12.43 22.03
CA ASP A 270 -1.69 -11.85 22.94
C ASP A 270 -1.79 -10.31 22.96
N VAL A 271 -2.99 -9.81 23.28
CA VAL A 271 -3.22 -8.36 23.33
C VAL A 271 -2.32 -7.69 24.37
N ASP A 272 -2.09 -8.34 25.51
CA ASP A 272 -1.26 -7.77 26.58
C ASP A 272 0.20 -7.60 26.11
N GLY A 273 0.74 -8.58 25.38
CA GLY A 273 2.03 -8.45 24.71
C GLY A 273 2.07 -7.32 23.69
N VAL A 274 1.03 -7.20 22.85
CA VAL A 274 0.90 -6.11 21.87
C VAL A 274 0.89 -4.73 22.56
N VAL A 275 0.12 -4.57 23.64
CA VAL A 275 0.06 -3.32 24.42
C VAL A 275 1.42 -3.01 25.04
N ALA A 276 2.08 -4.00 25.63
CA ALA A 276 3.41 -3.83 26.20
C ALA A 276 4.44 -3.40 25.14
N SER A 277 4.37 -3.96 23.93
CA SER A 277 5.23 -3.61 22.80
C SER A 277 4.94 -2.22 22.26
N LEU A 278 3.68 -1.79 22.18
CA LEU A 278 3.31 -0.42 21.79
C LEU A 278 3.77 0.61 22.81
N LEU A 279 3.63 0.32 24.11
CA LEU A 279 4.15 1.18 25.18
C LEU A 279 5.67 1.28 25.11
N ALA A 280 6.37 0.15 24.89
CA ALA A 280 7.82 0.16 24.71
C ALA A 280 8.26 1.01 23.51
N LEU A 281 7.53 0.93 22.39
CA LEU A 281 7.77 1.80 21.22
C LEU A 281 7.49 3.27 21.54
N LYS A 282 6.45 3.57 22.33
CA LYS A 282 6.10 4.94 22.71
C LYS A 282 7.12 5.56 23.67
N ASP A 283 7.59 4.78 24.65
CA ASP A 283 8.67 5.17 25.56
C ASP A 283 9.96 5.44 24.79
N ALA A 284 10.25 4.57 23.82
CA ALA A 284 11.44 4.69 22.98
C ALA A 284 11.32 5.85 21.98
N PHE A 285 10.16 6.13 21.40
CA PHE A 285 9.98 7.19 20.40
C PHE A 285 8.79 8.09 20.79
N PRO A 286 8.98 9.04 21.74
CA PRO A 286 7.89 9.84 22.29
C PRO A 286 7.16 10.69 21.25
N ARG A 287 7.83 11.10 20.17
CA ARG A 287 7.20 11.90 19.10
C ARG A 287 6.58 11.05 18.01
N ALA A 288 6.94 9.77 17.93
CA ALA A 288 6.41 8.88 16.91
C ALA A 288 5.01 8.36 17.28
N ASN A 289 4.23 8.04 16.25
CA ASN A 289 2.99 7.29 16.38
C ASN A 289 3.27 5.78 16.34
N ALA A 290 3.26 5.14 17.52
CA ALA A 290 3.53 3.71 17.68
C ALA A 290 2.49 2.81 16.97
N SER A 291 1.20 3.19 16.94
CA SER A 291 0.18 2.40 16.22
C SER A 291 0.39 2.47 14.72
N ALA A 292 0.75 3.62 14.17
CA ALA A 292 1.10 3.75 12.75
C ALA A 292 2.38 2.97 12.39
N MET A 293 3.38 2.96 13.28
CA MET A 293 4.60 2.15 13.10
C MET A 293 4.29 0.65 13.07
N ALA A 294 3.50 0.18 14.03
CA ALA A 294 3.04 -1.20 14.09
C ALA A 294 2.19 -1.58 12.89
N ALA A 295 1.36 -0.65 12.38
CA ALA A 295 0.54 -0.89 11.20
C ALA A 295 1.37 -1.07 9.92
N LYS A 296 2.45 -0.29 9.77
CA LYS A 296 3.39 -0.38 8.64
C LYS A 296 4.30 -1.60 8.73
N HIS A 297 4.74 -2.00 9.93
CA HIS A 297 5.61 -3.17 10.14
C HIS A 297 5.13 -4.05 11.30
N PRO A 298 4.15 -4.93 11.06
CA PRO A 298 3.51 -5.73 12.11
C PRO A 298 4.42 -6.77 12.77
N ALA A 299 5.57 -7.08 12.17
CA ALA A 299 6.57 -7.96 12.80
C ALA A 299 7.12 -7.36 14.12
N LEU A 300 7.09 -6.03 14.29
CA LEU A 300 7.48 -5.37 15.55
C LEU A 300 6.64 -5.85 16.73
N LEU A 301 5.35 -6.15 16.51
CA LEU A 301 4.46 -6.60 17.57
C LEU A 301 4.77 -8.01 18.08
N ARG A 302 5.59 -8.79 17.36
CA ARG A 302 6.02 -10.13 17.78
C ARG A 302 7.24 -10.10 18.69
N ALA A 303 7.99 -9.00 18.67
CA ALA A 303 9.14 -8.84 19.56
C ALA A 303 8.65 -8.50 20.97
N SER A 304 9.39 -8.97 21.97
CA SER A 304 9.09 -8.60 23.35
C SER A 304 9.37 -7.12 23.60
N ALA A 305 8.69 -6.54 24.59
CA ALA A 305 8.89 -5.15 24.99
C ALA A 305 10.35 -4.84 25.41
N ALA A 306 11.10 -5.82 25.93
CA ALA A 306 12.52 -5.65 26.27
C ALA A 306 13.41 -5.61 25.02
N GLU A 307 13.17 -6.50 24.05
CA GLU A 307 13.89 -6.52 22.78
C GLU A 307 13.64 -5.27 21.96
N LEU A 308 12.40 -4.76 21.92
CA LEU A 308 12.07 -3.53 21.21
C LEU A 308 12.81 -2.31 21.79
N ARG A 309 12.94 -2.22 23.12
CA ARG A 309 13.73 -1.15 23.76
C ARG A 309 15.21 -1.25 23.35
N ALA A 310 15.80 -2.44 23.44
CA ALA A 310 17.19 -2.66 23.04
C ALA A 310 17.43 -2.32 21.55
N ARG A 311 16.53 -2.74 20.66
CA ARG A 311 16.58 -2.42 19.22
C ARG A 311 16.46 -0.92 18.98
N ALA A 312 15.54 -0.24 19.66
CA ALA A 312 15.35 1.20 19.53
C ALA A 312 16.57 1.99 20.03
N GLU A 313 17.20 1.57 21.14
CA GLU A 313 18.44 2.16 21.63
C GLU A 313 19.60 1.97 20.64
N GLN A 314 19.76 0.76 20.10
CA GLN A 314 20.75 0.50 19.06
C GLN A 314 20.51 1.37 17.82
N PHE A 315 19.26 1.42 17.33
CA PHE A 315 18.86 2.24 16.19
C PHE A 315 19.22 3.70 16.40
N LYS A 316 18.87 4.29 17.55
CA LYS A 316 19.18 5.67 17.89
C LYS A 316 20.68 5.93 17.92
N ARG A 317 21.44 5.07 18.58
CA ARG A 317 22.90 5.18 18.68
C ARG A 317 23.54 5.19 17.30
N VAL A 318 23.23 4.18 16.48
CA VAL A 318 23.80 4.05 15.13
C VAL A 318 23.39 5.22 14.24
N LEU A 319 22.14 5.68 14.30
CA LEU A 319 21.70 6.81 13.48
C LEU A 319 22.41 8.12 13.86
N LEU A 320 22.56 8.39 15.16
CA LEU A 320 23.23 9.58 15.67
C LEU A 320 24.73 9.58 15.34
N GLU A 321 25.41 8.42 15.49
CA GLU A 321 26.82 8.25 15.08
C GLU A 321 27.03 8.54 13.58
N GLN A 322 25.98 8.37 12.78
CA GLN A 322 26.01 8.55 11.33
C GLN A 322 25.44 9.90 10.88
N GLY A 323 25.31 10.84 11.82
CA GLY A 323 24.94 12.23 11.57
C GLY A 323 23.46 12.45 11.26
N GLY A 324 22.57 11.56 11.71
CA GLY A 324 21.13 11.83 11.72
C GLY A 324 20.73 12.66 12.94
N ASP A 325 19.70 13.50 12.79
CA ASP A 325 19.22 14.44 13.81
C ASP A 325 17.89 14.01 14.49
N ASP A 326 16.91 13.49 13.73
CA ASP A 326 15.59 13.07 14.25
C ASP A 326 15.34 11.55 14.09
N PRO A 327 15.62 10.72 15.11
CA PRO A 327 15.36 9.28 15.06
C PRO A 327 13.87 8.94 15.10
N ASP A 328 13.04 9.73 15.79
CA ASP A 328 11.61 9.46 15.96
C ASP A 328 10.88 9.60 14.62
N ALA A 329 11.17 10.66 13.87
CA ALA A 329 10.58 10.87 12.55
C ALA A 329 10.96 9.75 11.57
N LEU A 330 12.23 9.34 11.57
CA LEU A 330 12.69 8.26 10.69
C LEU A 330 12.10 6.90 11.07
N ALA A 331 12.02 6.58 12.37
CA ALA A 331 11.41 5.35 12.85
C ALA A 331 9.91 5.27 12.51
N GLN A 332 9.19 6.40 12.55
CA GLN A 332 7.79 6.47 12.12
C GLN A 332 7.62 6.24 10.62
N GLU A 333 8.52 6.78 9.80
CA GLU A 333 8.43 6.64 8.35
C GLU A 333 8.86 5.26 7.85
N ALA A 334 9.94 4.71 8.39
CA ALA A 334 10.50 3.41 8.02
C ALA A 334 10.71 2.49 9.23
N PRO A 335 9.63 1.93 9.83
CA PRO A 335 9.73 1.11 11.04
C PRO A 335 10.53 -0.19 10.85
N LEU A 336 10.65 -0.65 9.60
CA LEU A 336 11.48 -1.79 9.20
C LEU A 336 12.96 -1.65 9.60
N LEU A 337 13.46 -0.42 9.79
CA LEU A 337 14.84 -0.16 10.18
C LEU A 337 15.13 -0.54 11.65
N LEU A 338 14.08 -0.82 12.44
CA LEU A 338 14.21 -1.29 13.81
C LEU A 338 14.53 -2.80 13.89
N GLU A 339 14.51 -3.51 12.76
CA GLU A 339 15.01 -4.89 12.72
C GLU A 339 16.54 -4.92 12.91
N PRO A 340 17.07 -5.91 13.64
CA PRO A 340 18.51 -5.99 13.93
C PRO A 340 19.31 -6.09 12.63
N GLY A 341 20.29 -5.20 12.46
CA GLY A 341 21.17 -5.16 11.29
C GLY A 341 20.57 -4.48 10.05
N ALA A 342 19.27 -4.17 10.03
CA ALA A 342 18.62 -3.58 8.86
C ALA A 342 19.11 -2.14 8.61
N LEU A 343 19.24 -1.35 9.68
CA LEU A 343 19.76 0.02 9.58
C LEU A 343 21.21 0.02 9.11
N GLU A 344 22.07 -0.82 9.69
CA GLU A 344 23.48 -0.92 9.33
C GLU A 344 23.66 -1.29 7.85
N GLY A 345 22.92 -2.29 7.36
CA GLY A 345 22.96 -2.68 5.95
C GLY A 345 22.51 -1.56 5.00
N VAL A 346 21.44 -0.84 5.34
CA VAL A 346 20.98 0.32 4.55
C VAL A 346 22.03 1.44 4.55
N LEU A 347 22.66 1.72 5.69
CA LEU A 347 23.69 2.76 5.79
C LEU A 347 24.96 2.39 5.01
N ASP A 348 25.38 1.12 5.05
CA ASP A 348 26.51 0.62 4.27
C ASP A 348 26.25 0.77 2.76
N GLU A 349 25.05 0.42 2.31
CA GLU A 349 24.64 0.57 0.91
C GLU A 349 24.56 2.04 0.48
N LEU A 350 24.05 2.92 1.35
CA LEU A 350 24.06 4.37 1.09
C LEU A 350 25.48 4.93 1.00
N ARG A 351 26.41 4.49 1.87
CA ARG A 351 27.82 4.89 1.78
C ARG A 351 28.45 4.38 0.49
N ARG A 352 28.09 3.17 0.05
CA ARG A 352 28.55 2.60 -1.21
C ARG A 352 28.06 3.41 -2.42
N LEU A 353 26.79 3.84 -2.42
CA LEU A 353 26.15 4.56 -3.53
C LEU A 353 26.52 6.05 -3.59
N PHE A 354 26.56 6.74 -2.45
CA PHE A 354 26.76 8.19 -2.39
C PHE A 354 28.17 8.62 -1.94
N GLY A 355 29.03 7.65 -1.60
CA GLY A 355 30.40 7.90 -1.13
C GLY A 355 30.46 8.43 0.31
N SER A 356 31.67 8.76 0.77
CA SER A 356 31.95 9.19 2.16
C SER A 356 31.72 10.69 2.43
N LYS A 357 31.39 11.49 1.42
CA LYS A 357 31.28 12.95 1.56
C LYS A 357 30.01 13.39 2.29
N THR A 358 28.96 12.58 2.24
CA THR A 358 27.67 12.91 2.85
C THR A 358 27.36 11.91 3.96
N PRO A 359 27.04 12.35 5.19
CA PRO A 359 26.67 11.45 6.27
C PRO A 359 25.39 10.68 5.89
N PRO A 360 25.43 9.33 5.88
CA PRO A 360 24.32 8.53 5.37
C PRO A 360 23.06 8.64 6.26
N GLY A 361 23.21 8.89 7.56
CA GLY A 361 22.08 9.12 8.47
C GLY A 361 21.25 10.34 8.07
N ARG A 362 21.89 11.43 7.65
CA ARG A 362 21.20 12.65 7.19
C ARG A 362 20.51 12.47 5.84
N LEU A 363 21.13 11.71 4.92
CA LEU A 363 20.49 11.36 3.65
C LEU A 363 19.22 10.55 3.87
N LEU A 364 19.29 9.56 4.77
CA LEU A 364 18.18 8.69 5.09
C LEU A 364 17.00 9.46 5.73
N GLN A 365 17.28 10.46 6.57
CA GLN A 365 16.24 11.32 7.15
C GLN A 365 15.55 12.23 6.12
N ASN A 366 16.30 12.77 5.16
CA ASN A 366 15.73 13.61 4.11
C ASN A 366 14.89 12.80 3.11
N ALA A 367 15.20 11.52 2.93
CA ALA A 367 14.49 10.63 2.02
C ALA A 367 14.33 9.22 2.61
N PRO A 368 13.37 9.01 3.53
CA PRO A 368 13.14 7.71 4.18
C PRO A 368 12.80 6.58 3.19
N SER A 369 12.23 6.92 2.04
CA SER A 369 11.95 5.96 0.96
C SER A 369 13.20 5.29 0.41
N LEU A 370 14.39 5.88 0.59
CA LEU A 370 15.66 5.26 0.22
C LEU A 370 15.94 3.99 1.04
N ALA A 371 15.40 3.86 2.26
CA ALA A 371 15.48 2.61 3.02
C ALA A 371 14.92 1.44 2.22
N LEU A 372 13.77 1.64 1.56
CA LEU A 372 13.09 0.60 0.79
C LEU A 372 13.87 0.26 -0.49
N SER A 373 14.55 1.23 -1.12
CA SER A 373 15.38 0.95 -2.30
C SER A 373 16.73 0.32 -1.96
N CYS A 374 17.25 0.58 -0.75
CA CYS A 374 18.52 0.04 -0.26
C CYS A 374 18.34 -1.26 0.51
N GLN A 375 17.10 -1.69 0.78
CA GLN A 375 16.86 -3.05 1.22
C GLN A 375 17.43 -3.97 0.16
N SER A 376 18.58 -4.53 0.50
CA SER A 376 19.33 -5.43 -0.33
C SER A 376 18.36 -6.43 -0.94
N LEU A 377 18.43 -6.56 -2.25
CA LEU A 377 17.81 -7.65 -2.99
C LEU A 377 18.41 -9.02 -2.57
N GLN A 378 19.03 -9.16 -1.38
CA GLN A 378 19.52 -10.41 -0.81
C GLN A 378 18.45 -11.51 -0.69
N GLY A 379 17.16 -11.20 -0.88
CA GLY A 379 16.10 -12.20 -1.13
C GLY A 379 15.52 -12.19 -2.55
N GLN A 380 15.79 -11.14 -3.33
CA GLN A 380 15.46 -11.02 -4.76
C GLN A 380 16.72 -11.18 -5.61
N SER A 381 17.67 -12.00 -5.15
CA SER A 381 18.81 -12.38 -5.97
C SER A 381 18.19 -12.88 -7.27
N ARG A 382 18.55 -12.19 -8.34
CA ARG A 382 17.98 -12.35 -9.66
C ARG A 382 18.62 -13.61 -10.22
N GLY A 383 18.31 -14.76 -9.60
CA GLY A 383 19.04 -16.00 -9.80
C GLY A 383 20.52 -15.91 -9.45
N GLU A 384 20.88 -15.60 -8.20
CA GLU A 384 21.91 -16.45 -7.58
C GLU A 384 21.24 -17.83 -7.46
N ARG A 385 21.23 -18.51 -8.60
CA ARG A 385 21.23 -19.95 -8.66
C ARG A 385 22.25 -20.39 -7.63
N ASP A 386 21.82 -21.16 -6.64
CA ASP A 386 22.70 -21.69 -5.59
C ASP A 386 24.06 -22.04 -6.21
N ASP A 387 25.17 -21.76 -5.52
CA ASP A 387 26.49 -22.20 -5.99
C ASP A 387 26.46 -23.70 -6.29
N ASP A 388 25.61 -24.47 -5.63
CA ASP A 388 25.28 -25.87 -5.93
C ASP A 388 24.62 -26.07 -7.30
N TYR A 389 23.69 -25.21 -7.72
CA TYR A 389 23.07 -25.24 -9.06
C TYR A 389 24.05 -24.79 -10.16
N LEU A 390 24.91 -23.79 -9.89
CA LEU A 390 25.98 -23.42 -10.82
C LEU A 390 27.03 -24.53 -10.89
N GLN A 391 27.39 -25.14 -9.77
CA GLN A 391 28.22 -26.33 -9.75
C GLN A 391 27.56 -27.47 -10.51
N ASP A 392 26.27 -27.75 -10.39
CA ASP A 392 25.63 -28.85 -11.11
C ASP A 392 25.64 -28.63 -12.64
N ILE A 393 25.49 -27.38 -13.10
CA ILE A 393 25.63 -27.01 -14.51
C ILE A 393 27.08 -27.13 -15.00
N PHE A 394 28.06 -26.69 -14.22
CA PHE A 394 29.47 -26.67 -14.64
C PHE A 394 30.22 -27.98 -14.34
N SER A 395 29.72 -28.81 -13.43
CA SER A 395 30.31 -30.10 -13.08
C SER A 395 30.10 -31.14 -14.17
N GLY A 396 29.27 -30.87 -15.18
CA GLY A 396 29.07 -31.78 -16.31
C GLY A 396 28.71 -33.20 -15.87
N GLY A 397 28.01 -33.32 -14.74
CA GLY A 397 27.55 -34.60 -14.20
C GLY A 397 26.57 -35.20 -15.18
N ALA A 398 27.06 -36.04 -16.08
CA ALA A 398 26.27 -36.87 -16.95
C ALA A 398 25.36 -37.76 -16.08
N GLY A 399 24.16 -37.25 -15.77
CA GLY A 399 23.10 -38.05 -15.20
C GLY A 399 22.91 -39.28 -16.11
N PRO A 400 22.86 -40.49 -15.57
CA PRO A 400 22.84 -41.71 -16.36
C PRO A 400 21.56 -41.75 -17.19
N MET A 401 21.67 -41.38 -18.46
CA MET A 401 20.63 -41.68 -19.43
C MET A 401 20.50 -43.21 -19.52
N GLY A 402 19.37 -43.69 -19.00
CA GLY A 402 18.61 -44.81 -19.56
C GLY A 402 19.40 -46.06 -19.94
N ALA A 403 19.72 -46.89 -18.95
CA ALA A 403 19.78 -48.33 -19.18
C ALA A 403 18.40 -48.93 -18.92
N ALA A 404 17.59 -49.04 -19.98
CA ALA A 404 16.45 -49.94 -20.00
C ALA A 404 16.94 -51.37 -19.74
N GLY A 405 16.47 -52.02 -18.68
CA GLY A 405 16.86 -53.41 -18.44
C GLY A 405 16.43 -54.01 -17.12
N ARG A 406 15.35 -54.80 -17.21
CA ARG A 406 15.04 -55.98 -16.39
C ARG A 406 14.49 -55.79 -14.98
N VAL A 407 13.20 -56.14 -14.92
CA VAL A 407 12.50 -56.71 -13.77
C VAL A 407 13.24 -57.96 -13.30
N SER A 408 13.75 -57.95 -12.07
CA SER A 408 14.03 -59.16 -11.30
C SER A 408 13.73 -58.90 -9.83
N SER A 409 12.63 -59.52 -9.40
CA SER A 409 12.28 -59.80 -8.02
C SER A 409 13.41 -60.53 -7.28
N SER A 410 13.80 -60.03 -6.11
CA SER A 410 14.25 -60.91 -5.02
C SER A 410 14.16 -60.22 -3.67
N SER A 411 13.62 -60.99 -2.75
CA SER A 411 13.51 -60.82 -1.30
C SER A 411 14.85 -61.01 -0.58
N GLY A 412 15.04 -60.30 0.54
CA GLY A 412 16.03 -60.56 1.60
C GLY A 412 16.38 -59.25 2.30
N SER A 413 16.01 -58.99 3.57
CA SER A 413 16.48 -59.60 4.83
C SER A 413 17.99 -59.44 5.07
N SER A 414 18.38 -58.38 5.79
CA SER A 414 19.57 -58.24 6.69
C SER A 414 19.68 -56.75 7.07
N SER A 415 19.64 -56.31 8.33
CA SER A 415 20.53 -56.50 9.51
C SER A 415 21.92 -55.89 9.38
N GLY A 416 22.19 -54.89 10.24
CA GLY A 416 23.50 -54.29 10.53
C GLY A 416 23.81 -53.04 9.69
N SER A 417 24.51 -52.00 10.14
CA SER A 417 25.22 -51.73 11.39
C SER A 417 25.51 -50.22 11.46
N ASN A 418 25.63 -49.71 12.67
CA ASN A 418 26.20 -48.40 12.98
C ASN A 418 27.59 -48.21 12.37
N SER A 419 27.85 -47.04 11.81
CA SER A 419 29.20 -46.46 11.76
C SER A 419 29.12 -44.94 11.74
N SER A 420 29.38 -44.39 12.91
CA SER A 420 29.82 -43.04 13.21
C SER A 420 30.96 -42.57 12.29
N SER A 421 30.82 -41.37 11.73
CA SER A 421 31.97 -40.57 11.30
C SER A 421 31.83 -39.15 11.84
N SER A 422 32.63 -38.92 12.87
CA SER A 422 32.95 -37.65 13.49
C SER A 422 33.89 -36.85 12.59
N SER A 423 33.48 -35.65 12.19
CA SER A 423 34.38 -34.59 11.73
C SER A 423 34.25 -33.41 12.68
N GLY A 424 35.28 -33.24 13.51
CA GLY A 424 35.38 -32.17 14.49
C GLY A 424 35.73 -30.84 13.85
N SER A 425 35.05 -29.80 14.30
CA SER A 425 35.42 -28.40 14.07
C SER A 425 35.81 -27.81 15.41
N SER A 426 37.11 -27.69 15.61
CA SER A 426 37.77 -27.07 16.75
C SER A 426 37.45 -25.58 16.82
N SER A 427 36.84 -25.18 17.92
CA SER A 427 36.67 -23.82 18.41
C SER A 427 38.00 -23.29 18.96
N SER A 428 38.49 -22.18 18.39
CA SER A 428 39.58 -21.39 18.97
C SER A 428 39.00 -20.11 19.57
N SER A 429 38.69 -20.17 20.87
CA SER A 429 38.35 -19.04 21.73
C SER A 429 39.64 -18.43 22.29
N SER A 430 40.08 -17.31 21.72
CA SER A 430 41.10 -16.45 22.34
C SER A 430 40.43 -15.52 23.35
N SER A 431 40.59 -15.88 24.63
CA SER A 431 40.32 -15.06 25.79
C SER A 431 41.53 -14.17 26.07
N SER A 432 41.32 -12.86 26.14
CA SER A 432 42.29 -11.92 26.71
C SER A 432 41.56 -11.03 27.71
N SER A 433 41.67 -11.44 28.97
CA SER A 433 41.37 -10.70 30.17
C SER A 433 42.45 -9.65 30.43
N SER A 434 42.06 -8.39 30.61
CA SER A 434 42.87 -7.41 31.30
C SER A 434 41.95 -6.53 32.15
N SER A 435 41.90 -6.90 33.42
CA SER A 435 41.35 -6.16 34.53
C SER A 435 42.32 -5.04 34.94
N SER A 436 41.82 -3.81 35.01
CA SER A 436 42.47 -2.71 35.72
C SER A 436 41.42 -1.93 36.49
N SER A 437 41.32 -2.28 37.77
CA SER A 437 40.63 -1.55 38.84
C SER A 437 41.42 -0.31 39.22
N SER A 438 40.79 0.87 39.15
CA SER A 438 41.28 2.08 39.81
C SER A 438 40.15 2.74 40.59
N SER A 439 40.24 2.54 41.90
CA SER A 439 39.54 3.24 42.97
C SER A 439 39.93 4.71 43.02
N SER A 440 38.93 5.60 43.06
CA SER A 440 39.11 7.01 43.40
C SER A 440 38.07 7.44 44.43
N SER A 441 38.55 7.58 45.65
CA SER A 441 37.91 8.17 46.81
C SER A 441 37.82 9.68 46.68
N SER A 442 36.70 10.31 47.06
CA SER A 442 36.56 11.69 47.57
C SER A 442 35.08 12.08 47.52
N SER A 443 34.53 12.95 48.35
CA SER A 443 34.89 13.50 49.65
C SER A 443 33.60 14.16 50.12
N SER A 444 33.23 13.90 51.35
CA SER A 444 32.18 14.56 52.09
C SER A 444 32.43 16.07 52.18
N TYR A 445 31.44 16.88 51.82
CA TYR A 445 31.30 18.23 52.37
C TYR A 445 29.86 18.44 52.85
N SER A 446 29.81 18.89 54.11
CA SER A 446 28.65 19.26 54.91
C SER A 446 28.52 20.80 54.92
N ALA A 447 27.39 21.29 55.45
CA ALA A 447 26.94 22.69 55.64
C ALA A 447 26.13 23.27 54.45
N GLY A 448 24.98 23.94 54.62
CA GLY A 448 24.21 24.38 55.79
C GLY A 448 22.80 24.82 55.31
N ALA A 449 21.76 24.68 56.12
CA ALA A 449 21.12 25.74 56.90
C ALA A 449 20.29 26.78 56.09
N GLY A 450 19.02 26.95 56.51
CA GLY A 450 18.06 28.00 56.10
C GLY A 450 16.80 27.38 55.47
N GLU A 451 15.66 27.17 56.14
CA GLU A 451 14.88 27.96 57.10
C GLU A 451 14.31 29.27 56.51
N ARG A 452 12.99 29.22 56.24
CA ARG A 452 11.95 30.26 56.03
C ARG A 452 10.84 29.59 55.21
N ASP A 453 9.66 29.24 55.69
CA ASP A 453 8.67 29.82 56.61
C ASP A 453 8.01 31.14 56.16
N THR A 454 6.67 31.05 56.13
CA THR A 454 5.61 32.06 56.01
C THR A 454 5.35 32.79 54.68
N GLY A 455 4.08 32.72 54.27
CA GLY A 455 3.43 33.43 53.16
C GLY A 455 2.15 32.73 52.74
#